data_AF-A0A382ECI0-F1
#
_entry.id   AF-A0A382ECI0-F1
#
_cell.length_a   1.000
_cell.length_b   1.000
_cell.length_c   1.000
_cell.angle_alpha   90.00
_cell.angle_beta   90.00
_cell.angle_gamma   90.00
#
_symmetry.space_group_name_H-M   'P 1'
#
loop_
_entity.id
_entity.type
_entity.pdbx_description
1 polymer ?
#
loop_
_entity_poly.entity_id
_entity_poly.type
_entity_poly.pdbx_seq_one_letter_code
_entity_poly.pdbx_strand_id
1 'polypeptide(L)'
;MKGNKKLNHMNNNNPYLDIDQQMVGDIYTSSQVMDNLTVLCDDFGARFSGTPEEQQAAKFIADTFEKYGLQNVGFETYSYAGWLRGEATLEIIEPIHKPIKCISLPYCPASEIESELISVGYGAPEDYQRLASDIKEKIVLASSASSPNLGRWVHRKEKYERTVLAGAKAFIFVSEHPGAGPETGSLQDDKAAPIPG
;
A
#
# COMPACT_ATOMS: atom_id res chain seq x y z
N MET A 1 35.54 -45.78 -12.95
CA MET A 1 36.16 -44.83 -12.00
C MET A 1 35.33 -43.56 -11.95
N LYS A 2 34.41 -43.43 -10.99
CA LYS A 2 33.66 -42.19 -10.75
C LYS A 2 34.43 -41.38 -9.71
N GLY A 3 34.97 -40.24 -10.12
CA GLY A 3 35.75 -39.35 -9.28
C GLY A 3 34.89 -38.75 -8.18
N ASN A 4 35.28 -39.03 -6.94
CA ASN A 4 34.66 -38.50 -5.74
C ASN A 4 35.08 -37.02 -5.61
N LYS A 5 34.28 -36.08 -6.15
CA LYS A 5 34.45 -34.66 -5.87
C LYS A 5 34.11 -34.45 -4.40
N LYS A 6 35.13 -34.40 -3.54
CA LYS A 6 35.00 -33.87 -2.18
C LYS A 6 34.42 -32.46 -2.31
N LEU A 7 33.18 -32.26 -1.85
CA LEU A 7 32.69 -30.92 -1.57
C LEU A 7 33.65 -30.35 -0.53
N ASN A 8 34.41 -29.32 -0.90
CA ASN A 8 35.10 -28.49 0.05
C ASN A 8 34.02 -27.87 0.94
N HIS A 9 33.84 -28.41 2.15
CA HIS A 9 33.19 -27.67 3.22
C HIS A 9 34.00 -26.39 3.40
N MET A 10 33.51 -25.28 2.85
CA MET A 10 33.96 -23.97 3.29
C MET A 10 33.73 -23.95 4.80
N ASN A 11 34.81 -23.78 5.56
CA ASN A 11 34.75 -23.58 7.00
C ASN A 11 33.96 -22.29 7.20
N ASN A 12 32.65 -22.42 7.40
CA ASN A 12 31.71 -21.31 7.58
C ASN A 12 31.77 -20.81 9.03
N ASN A 13 32.97 -20.71 9.58
CA ASN A 13 33.20 -20.20 10.94
C ASN A 13 33.08 -18.68 10.87
N ASN A 14 31.91 -18.18 11.22
CA ASN A 14 31.69 -16.77 11.46
C ASN A 14 32.63 -16.30 12.59
N PRO A 15 33.62 -15.44 12.32
CA PRO A 15 34.57 -14.98 13.34
C PRO A 15 33.91 -14.03 14.37
N TYR A 16 32.67 -13.61 14.14
CA TYR A 16 31.89 -12.73 14.99
C TYR A 16 30.71 -13.45 15.65
N LEU A 17 30.71 -14.79 15.68
CA LEU A 17 29.58 -15.57 16.18
C LEU A 17 29.15 -15.15 17.60
N ASP A 18 30.10 -14.90 18.49
CA ASP A 18 29.81 -14.54 19.87
C ASP A 18 29.10 -13.18 19.97
N ILE A 19 29.54 -12.18 19.21
CA ILE A 19 28.91 -10.85 19.20
C ILE A 19 27.56 -10.88 18.49
N ASP A 20 27.42 -11.66 17.42
CA ASP A 20 26.12 -11.84 16.75
C ASP A 20 25.10 -12.48 17.68
N GLN A 21 25.49 -13.52 18.41
CA GLN A 21 24.63 -14.16 19.40
C GLN A 21 24.23 -13.21 20.52
N GLN A 22 25.17 -12.38 20.99
CA GLN A 22 24.88 -11.36 22.00
C GLN A 22 23.90 -10.31 21.46
N MET A 23 24.15 -9.74 20.28
CA MET A 23 23.27 -8.75 19.66
C MET A 23 21.85 -9.29 19.47
N VAL A 24 21.71 -10.53 18.99
CA VAL A 24 20.41 -11.18 18.85
C VAL A 24 19.76 -11.36 20.23
N GLY A 25 20.51 -11.78 21.25
CA GLY A 25 20.02 -11.88 22.62
C GLY A 25 19.49 -10.55 23.17
N ASP A 26 20.21 -9.45 22.95
CA ASP A 26 19.80 -8.11 23.35
C ASP A 26 18.53 -7.65 22.61
N ILE A 27 18.46 -7.89 21.30
CA ILE A 27 17.27 -7.57 20.49
C ILE A 27 16.04 -8.34 20.98
N TYR A 28 16.18 -9.63 21.28
CA TYR A 28 15.06 -10.48 21.72
C TYR A 28 14.59 -10.16 23.15
N THR A 29 15.46 -9.60 23.99
CA THR A 29 15.15 -9.30 25.40
C THR A 29 14.79 -7.83 25.64
N SER A 30 15.01 -6.95 24.65
CA SER A 30 14.70 -5.53 24.72
C SER A 30 13.24 -5.22 24.34
N SER A 31 12.63 -4.27 25.05
CA SER A 31 11.31 -3.71 24.69
C SER A 31 11.38 -2.60 23.64
N GLN A 32 12.58 -2.07 23.35
CA GLN A 32 12.76 -0.82 22.60
C GLN A 32 12.10 -0.85 21.22
N VAL A 33 12.09 -2.00 20.53
CA VAL A 33 11.43 -2.13 19.22
C VAL A 33 9.93 -1.86 19.34
N MET A 34 9.27 -2.45 20.34
CA MET A 34 7.84 -2.26 20.57
C MET A 34 7.53 -0.88 21.13
N ASP A 35 8.38 -0.35 22.02
CA ASP A 35 8.20 0.98 22.59
C ASP A 35 8.26 2.06 21.50
N ASN A 36 9.26 1.98 20.60
CA ASN A 36 9.40 2.91 19.48
C ASN A 36 8.24 2.79 18.49
N LEU A 37 7.79 1.56 18.19
CA LEU A 37 6.63 1.34 17.33
C LEU A 37 5.36 1.94 17.94
N THR A 38 5.18 1.79 19.25
CA THR A 38 4.02 2.33 19.98
C THR A 38 3.98 3.85 19.86
N VAL A 39 5.09 4.53 20.15
CA VAL A 39 5.19 5.99 19.96
C VAL A 39 4.90 6.38 18.52
N LEU A 40 5.50 5.69 17.54
CA LEU A 40 5.27 6.00 16.13
C LEU A 40 3.79 5.90 15.75
N CYS A 41 3.11 4.84 16.19
CA CYS A 41 1.71 4.57 15.87
C CYS A 41 0.72 5.45 16.62
N ASP A 42 0.91 5.60 17.93
CA ASP A 42 -0.07 6.25 18.82
C ASP A 42 0.07 7.77 18.81
N ASP A 43 1.30 8.29 18.70
CA ASP A 43 1.56 9.73 18.83
C ASP A 43 1.57 10.46 17.48
N PHE A 44 1.92 9.77 16.38
CA PHE A 44 2.03 10.38 15.04
C PHE A 44 1.04 9.84 13.99
N GLY A 45 0.14 8.93 14.36
CA GLY A 45 -0.97 8.50 13.50
C GLY A 45 -0.55 7.94 12.13
N ALA A 46 -1.13 8.44 11.04
CA ALA A 46 -1.00 7.85 9.70
C ALA A 46 0.29 8.22 8.94
N ARG A 47 0.97 9.32 9.32
CA ARG A 47 2.26 9.76 8.74
C ARG A 47 2.29 9.76 7.20
N PHE A 48 1.24 10.28 6.56
CA PHE A 48 1.23 10.42 5.09
C PHE A 48 2.37 11.34 4.66
N SER A 49 3.02 11.02 3.54
CA SER A 49 4.12 11.83 3.05
C SER A 49 3.70 13.28 2.82
N GLY A 50 4.46 14.20 3.40
CA GLY A 50 4.27 15.64 3.28
C GLY A 50 3.39 16.23 4.37
N THR A 51 2.88 15.42 5.30
CA THR A 51 2.09 15.92 6.42
C THR A 51 2.96 16.29 7.62
N PRO A 52 2.48 17.17 8.53
CA PRO A 52 3.22 17.50 9.76
C PRO A 52 3.56 16.26 10.61
N GLU A 53 2.70 15.23 10.59
CA GLU A 53 2.92 13.99 11.33
C GLU A 53 4.10 13.18 10.80
N GLU A 54 4.34 13.16 9.47
CA GLU A 54 5.56 12.58 8.90
C GLU A 54 6.81 13.27 9.46
N GLN A 55 6.81 14.61 9.48
CA GLN A 55 7.96 15.39 9.97
C GLN A 55 8.23 15.14 11.45
N GLN A 56 7.18 15.05 12.27
CA GLN A 56 7.29 14.73 13.70
C GLN A 56 7.85 13.32 13.92
N ALA A 57 7.39 12.33 13.16
CA ALA A 57 7.90 10.97 13.23
C ALA A 57 9.37 10.89 12.77
N ALA A 58 9.74 11.60 11.71
CA ALA A 58 11.12 11.68 11.26
C ALA A 58 12.02 12.29 12.36
N LYS A 59 11.53 13.33 13.04
CA LYS A 59 12.22 13.93 14.19
C LYS A 59 12.39 12.94 15.35
N PHE A 60 11.34 12.21 15.70
CA PHE A 60 11.42 11.18 16.73
C PHE A 60 12.47 10.10 16.41
N ILE A 61 12.55 9.67 15.16
CA ILE A 61 13.56 8.69 14.70
C ILE A 61 14.97 9.27 14.85
N ALA A 62 15.19 10.51 14.41
CA ALA A 62 16.48 11.17 14.55
C ALA A 62 16.92 11.30 16.02
N ASP A 63 16.03 11.79 16.88
CA ASP A 63 16.29 11.92 18.32
C ASP A 63 16.57 10.54 18.96
N THR A 64 15.90 9.49 18.49
CA THR A 64 16.13 8.10 18.94
C THR A 64 17.50 7.58 18.50
N PHE A 65 17.93 7.86 17.28
CA PHE A 65 19.28 7.51 16.81
C PHE A 65 20.37 8.21 17.62
N GLU A 66 20.22 9.50 17.90
CA GLU A 66 21.15 10.24 18.76
C GLU A 66 21.20 9.64 20.18
N LYS A 67 20.05 9.31 20.76
CA LYS A 67 19.94 8.64 22.06
C LYS A 67 20.67 7.29 22.09
N TYR A 68 20.67 6.55 20.99
CA TYR A 68 21.39 5.28 20.84
C TYR A 68 22.89 5.46 20.54
N GLY A 69 23.38 6.70 20.46
CA GLY A 69 24.79 7.02 20.27
C GLY A 69 25.25 7.01 18.81
N LEU A 70 24.32 6.96 17.84
CA LEU A 70 24.67 7.13 16.43
C LEU A 70 25.22 8.54 16.19
N GLN A 71 26.16 8.63 15.26
CA GLN A 71 26.82 9.88 14.88
C GLN A 71 26.32 10.33 13.50
N ASN A 72 26.45 11.63 13.21
CA ASN A 72 26.04 12.23 11.94
C ASN A 72 24.55 12.02 11.60
N VAL A 73 23.68 12.09 12.61
CA VAL A 73 22.23 12.05 12.41
C VAL A 73 21.77 13.37 11.78
N GLY A 74 20.95 13.29 10.73
CA GLY A 74 20.45 14.46 10.02
C GLY A 74 19.33 14.12 9.05
N PHE A 75 18.73 15.16 8.47
CA PHE A 75 17.66 15.03 7.50
C PHE A 75 18.15 15.33 6.09
N GLU A 76 17.72 14.52 5.14
CA GLU A 76 17.84 14.80 3.71
C GLU A 76 16.47 15.15 3.15
N THR A 77 16.39 16.25 2.40
CA THR A 77 15.15 16.71 1.79
C THR A 77 15.20 16.53 0.27
N TYR A 78 14.07 16.14 -0.30
CA TYR A 78 13.89 16.02 -1.74
C TYR A 78 12.47 16.42 -2.12
N SER A 79 12.30 16.87 -3.35
CA SER A 79 10.97 17.22 -3.89
C SER A 79 10.31 15.99 -4.50
N TYR A 80 9.01 15.85 -4.27
CA TYR A 80 8.16 14.80 -4.84
C TYR A 80 6.75 15.34 -5.04
N ALA A 81 5.92 14.64 -5.82
CA ALA A 81 4.52 15.01 -5.93
C ALA A 81 3.77 14.60 -4.66
N GLY A 82 3.45 15.57 -3.82
CA GLY A 82 2.57 15.38 -2.67
C GLY A 82 1.11 15.22 -3.08
N TRP A 83 0.36 14.43 -2.32
CA TRP A 83 -1.09 14.31 -2.45
C TRP A 83 -1.72 14.34 -1.05
N LEU A 84 -2.73 15.19 -0.88
CA LEU A 84 -3.49 15.29 0.35
C LEU A 84 -4.90 14.78 0.11
N ARG A 85 -5.36 13.94 1.03
CA ARG A 85 -6.70 13.36 0.99
C ARG A 85 -7.73 14.43 1.34
N GLY A 86 -8.64 14.68 0.41
CA GLY A 86 -9.84 15.49 0.66
C GLY A 86 -10.98 14.69 1.27
N GLU A 87 -12.15 15.31 1.33
CA GLU A 87 -13.39 14.62 1.67
C GLU A 87 -13.83 13.70 0.52
N ALA A 88 -14.49 12.60 0.87
CA ALA A 88 -15.04 11.65 -0.09
C ALA A 88 -16.39 11.15 0.38
N THR A 89 -17.38 11.17 -0.51
CA THR A 89 -18.71 10.60 -0.30
C THR A 89 -19.00 9.59 -1.40
N LEU A 90 -19.69 8.52 -1.03
CA LEU A 90 -20.17 7.50 -1.95
C LEU A 90 -21.58 7.13 -1.52
N GLU A 91 -22.52 7.14 -2.46
CA GLU A 91 -23.92 6.83 -2.20
C GLU A 91 -24.47 5.95 -3.31
N ILE A 92 -25.26 4.95 -2.92
CA ILE A 92 -26.16 4.28 -3.85
C ILE A 92 -27.38 5.19 -3.99
N ILE A 93 -27.69 5.60 -5.22
CA ILE A 93 -28.84 6.46 -5.51
C ILE A 93 -30.06 5.60 -5.82
N GLU A 94 -29.90 4.60 -6.67
CA GLU A 94 -30.93 3.62 -7.02
C GLU A 94 -30.37 2.18 -6.96
N PRO A 95 -31.20 1.16 -6.66
CA PRO A 95 -32.63 1.24 -6.32
C PRO A 95 -32.88 1.59 -4.84
N ILE A 96 -31.82 1.77 -4.05
CA ILE A 96 -31.91 2.17 -2.64
C ILE A 96 -31.03 3.39 -2.40
N HIS A 97 -31.53 4.39 -1.70
CA HIS A 97 -30.73 5.52 -1.23
C HIS A 97 -29.91 5.10 -0.01
N LYS A 98 -28.61 4.90 -0.18
CA LYS A 98 -27.74 4.41 0.89
C LYS A 98 -26.32 4.99 0.83
N PRO A 99 -25.89 5.78 1.83
CA PRO A 99 -24.51 6.20 1.93
C PRO A 99 -23.60 5.01 2.28
N ILE A 100 -22.42 4.98 1.67
CA ILE A 100 -21.36 4.00 1.88
C ILE A 100 -20.14 4.73 2.42
N LYS A 101 -19.55 4.21 3.51
CA LYS A 101 -18.28 4.74 4.01
C LYS A 101 -17.18 4.46 2.99
N CYS A 102 -16.47 5.50 2.57
CA CYS A 102 -15.37 5.41 1.62
C CYS A 102 -14.24 6.37 2.00
N ILE A 103 -13.09 6.16 1.35
CA ILE A 103 -11.98 7.11 1.29
C ILE A 103 -11.52 7.13 -0.17
N SER A 104 -10.94 8.24 -0.62
CA SER A 104 -10.33 8.32 -1.96
C SER A 104 -9.11 7.40 -2.08
N LEU A 105 -8.63 7.09 -3.28
CA LEU A 105 -7.32 6.47 -3.45
C LEU A 105 -6.27 7.56 -3.74
N PRO A 106 -5.06 7.48 -3.15
CA PRO A 106 -4.02 8.48 -3.38
C PRO A 106 -3.74 8.74 -4.87
N TYR A 107 -3.49 10.02 -5.18
CA TYR A 107 -3.34 10.59 -6.52
C TYR A 107 -4.60 10.70 -7.37
N CYS A 108 -5.78 10.28 -6.89
CA CYS A 108 -7.01 10.54 -7.62
C CYS A 108 -7.29 12.06 -7.73
N PRO A 109 -7.91 12.52 -8.83
CA PRO A 109 -8.43 13.88 -8.93
C PRO A 109 -9.68 14.06 -8.08
N ALA A 110 -9.97 15.30 -7.69
CA ALA A 110 -11.28 15.66 -7.16
C ALA A 110 -12.31 15.67 -8.30
N SER A 111 -13.46 15.04 -8.08
CA SER A 111 -14.51 14.93 -9.08
C SER A 111 -15.84 14.58 -8.44
N GLU A 112 -16.93 14.92 -9.11
CA GLU A 112 -18.30 14.51 -8.78
C GLU A 112 -18.84 13.70 -9.96
N ILE A 113 -19.17 12.43 -9.72
CA ILE A 113 -19.57 11.49 -10.77
C ILE A 113 -20.77 10.69 -10.29
N GLU A 114 -21.77 10.62 -11.16
CA GLU A 114 -22.88 9.70 -11.08
C GLU A 114 -22.91 8.81 -12.33
N SER A 115 -22.91 7.49 -12.14
CA SER A 115 -23.07 6.54 -13.24
C SER A 115 -23.41 5.14 -12.71
N GLU A 116 -23.78 4.24 -13.62
CA GLU A 116 -24.02 2.84 -13.30
C GLU A 116 -22.76 2.16 -12.74
N LEU A 117 -22.95 1.28 -11.77
CA LEU A 117 -21.90 0.45 -11.19
C LEU A 117 -21.76 -0.86 -11.95
N ILE A 118 -20.53 -1.29 -12.24
CA ILE A 118 -20.22 -2.63 -12.75
C ILE A 118 -19.12 -3.28 -11.92
N SER A 119 -19.32 -4.52 -11.50
CA SER A 119 -18.27 -5.28 -10.82
C SER A 119 -17.45 -6.09 -11.83
N VAL A 120 -16.12 -5.94 -11.74
CA VAL A 120 -15.16 -6.78 -12.47
C VAL A 120 -14.61 -7.92 -11.61
N GLY A 121 -15.27 -8.25 -10.49
CA GLY A 121 -14.83 -9.30 -9.58
C GLY A 121 -13.41 -9.06 -9.07
N TYR A 122 -12.49 -9.97 -9.38
CA TYR A 122 -11.08 -9.88 -9.00
C TYR A 122 -10.30 -8.83 -9.81
N GLY A 123 -10.87 -8.29 -10.88
CA GLY A 123 -10.16 -7.40 -11.80
C GLY A 123 -9.02 -8.10 -12.53
N ALA A 124 -9.16 -9.41 -12.79
CA ALA A 124 -8.19 -10.15 -13.59
C ALA A 124 -8.32 -9.75 -15.07
N PRO A 125 -7.30 -9.98 -15.91
CA PRO A 125 -7.37 -9.65 -17.34
C PRO A 125 -8.60 -10.23 -18.04
N GLU A 126 -8.99 -11.46 -17.68
CA GLU A 126 -10.17 -12.15 -18.22
C GLU A 126 -11.49 -11.47 -17.83
N ASP A 127 -11.58 -10.86 -16.64
CA ASP A 127 -12.78 -10.12 -16.21
C ASP A 127 -13.02 -8.90 -17.11
N TYR A 128 -11.95 -8.16 -17.42
CA TYR A 128 -12.02 -7.00 -18.33
C TYR A 128 -12.29 -7.41 -19.78
N GLN A 129 -11.78 -8.57 -20.22
CA GLN A 129 -12.11 -9.09 -21.56
C GLN A 129 -13.58 -9.48 -21.66
N ARG A 130 -14.09 -10.18 -20.66
CA ARG A 130 -15.49 -10.63 -20.60
C ARG A 130 -16.48 -9.47 -20.55
N LEU A 131 -16.11 -8.37 -19.90
CA LEU A 131 -16.98 -7.19 -19.69
C LEU A 131 -16.61 -6.00 -20.59
N ALA A 132 -15.77 -6.20 -21.62
CA ALA A 132 -15.18 -5.12 -22.40
C ALA A 132 -16.22 -4.18 -23.04
N SER A 133 -17.36 -4.71 -23.47
CA SER A 133 -18.46 -3.92 -24.06
C SER A 133 -19.26 -3.11 -23.04
N ASP A 134 -19.18 -3.47 -21.75
CA ASP A 134 -20.12 -3.03 -20.73
C ASP A 134 -19.51 -1.99 -19.78
N ILE A 135 -18.17 -1.86 -19.74
CA ILE A 135 -17.46 -1.01 -18.76
C ILE A 135 -17.51 0.49 -19.13
N LYS A 136 -17.59 0.81 -20.42
CA LYS A 136 -17.47 2.19 -20.90
C LYS A 136 -18.51 3.11 -20.23
N GLU A 137 -18.07 4.27 -19.77
CA GLU A 137 -18.85 5.28 -19.04
C GLU A 137 -19.36 4.85 -17.64
N LYS A 138 -19.00 3.67 -17.12
CA LYS A 138 -19.48 3.17 -15.81
C LYS A 138 -18.47 3.41 -14.68
N ILE A 139 -18.95 3.25 -13.44
CA ILE A 139 -18.10 3.14 -12.25
C ILE A 139 -17.72 1.67 -12.08
N VAL A 140 -16.42 1.36 -12.05
CA VAL A 140 -15.94 -0.02 -11.94
C VAL A 140 -15.59 -0.37 -10.51
N LEU A 141 -16.15 -1.45 -9.98
CA LEU A 141 -15.82 -2.02 -8.69
C LEU A 141 -14.93 -3.26 -8.85
N ALA A 142 -13.78 -3.26 -8.18
CA ALA A 142 -12.86 -4.39 -8.12
C ALA A 142 -12.56 -4.79 -6.67
N SER A 143 -12.52 -6.11 -6.43
CA SER A 143 -12.05 -6.67 -5.16
C SER A 143 -10.54 -6.51 -5.01
N SER A 144 -10.03 -6.46 -3.78
CA SER A 144 -8.61 -6.50 -3.48
C SER A 144 -7.96 -7.86 -3.70
N ALA A 145 -8.76 -8.93 -3.60
CA ALA A 145 -8.36 -10.30 -3.93
C ALA A 145 -7.84 -10.44 -5.37
N SER A 146 -6.98 -11.44 -5.59
CA SER A 146 -6.58 -11.87 -6.94
C SER A 146 -7.30 -13.14 -7.34
N SER A 147 -7.53 -13.31 -8.65
CA SER A 147 -8.14 -14.54 -9.16
C SER A 147 -7.26 -15.76 -8.84
N PRO A 148 -7.80 -16.79 -8.16
CA PRO A 148 -7.06 -18.02 -7.87
C PRO A 148 -6.55 -18.72 -9.14
N ASN A 149 -7.26 -18.55 -10.26
CA ASN A 149 -6.96 -19.21 -11.53
C ASN A 149 -5.82 -18.55 -12.31
N LEU A 150 -5.49 -17.28 -12.00
CA LEU A 150 -4.48 -16.54 -12.74
C LEU A 150 -3.05 -16.97 -12.38
N GLY A 151 -2.86 -17.62 -11.22
CA GLY A 151 -1.54 -18.07 -10.74
C GLY A 151 -0.58 -16.94 -10.34
N ARG A 152 -1.04 -15.70 -10.31
CA ARG A 152 -0.27 -14.54 -9.82
C ARG A 152 -1.18 -13.51 -9.17
N TRP A 153 -0.55 -12.67 -8.36
CA TRP A 153 -1.18 -11.49 -7.80
C TRP A 153 -1.45 -10.43 -8.87
N VAL A 154 -2.57 -9.72 -8.74
CA VAL A 154 -2.96 -8.57 -9.55
C VAL A 154 -3.00 -7.34 -8.65
N HIS A 155 -2.01 -6.48 -8.81
CA HIS A 155 -1.91 -5.25 -8.02
C HIS A 155 -3.09 -4.31 -8.31
N ARG A 156 -3.58 -3.56 -7.31
CA ARG A 156 -4.64 -2.53 -7.46
C ARG A 156 -4.41 -1.62 -8.67
N LYS A 157 -3.20 -1.09 -8.81
CA LYS A 157 -2.76 -0.27 -9.96
C LYS A 157 -2.99 -0.96 -11.32
N GLU A 158 -2.73 -2.27 -11.46
CA GLU A 158 -3.02 -2.98 -12.72
C GLU A 158 -4.54 -2.98 -13.00
N LYS A 159 -5.36 -3.22 -11.98
CA LYS A 159 -6.83 -3.19 -12.09
C LYS A 159 -7.29 -1.78 -12.49
N TYR A 160 -6.78 -0.77 -11.81
CA TYR A 160 -7.08 0.64 -12.10
C TYR A 160 -6.71 1.02 -13.54
N GLU A 161 -5.51 0.69 -14.02
CA GLU A 161 -5.11 1.01 -15.40
C GLU A 161 -5.98 0.29 -16.42
N ARG A 162 -6.40 -0.96 -16.16
CA ARG A 162 -7.36 -1.66 -17.02
C ARG A 162 -8.73 -0.98 -17.03
N THR A 163 -9.19 -0.47 -15.89
CA THR A 163 -10.41 0.33 -15.76
C THR A 163 -10.33 1.60 -16.61
N VAL A 164 -9.20 2.32 -16.55
CA VAL A 164 -8.95 3.50 -17.37
C VAL A 164 -8.99 3.15 -18.86
N LEU A 165 -8.27 2.10 -19.28
CA LEU A 165 -8.22 1.67 -20.68
C LEU A 165 -9.58 1.20 -21.22
N ALA A 166 -10.45 0.68 -20.34
CA ALA A 166 -11.80 0.27 -20.67
C ALA A 166 -12.79 1.46 -20.77
N GLY A 167 -12.35 2.69 -20.52
CA GLY A 167 -13.17 3.90 -20.65
C GLY A 167 -14.18 4.09 -19.51
N ALA A 168 -13.89 3.57 -18.32
CA ALA A 168 -14.70 3.81 -17.13
C ALA A 168 -14.58 5.27 -16.65
N LYS A 169 -15.59 5.71 -15.89
CA LYS A 169 -15.61 7.06 -15.28
C LYS A 169 -14.94 7.13 -13.92
N ALA A 170 -14.98 6.04 -13.15
CA ALA A 170 -14.38 5.97 -11.82
C ALA A 170 -14.03 4.53 -11.45
N PHE A 171 -13.20 4.40 -10.41
CA PHE A 171 -12.76 3.11 -9.89
C PHE A 171 -13.09 2.99 -8.40
N ILE A 172 -13.63 1.86 -7.97
CA ILE A 172 -13.89 1.55 -6.56
C ILE A 172 -13.12 0.28 -6.23
N PHE A 173 -12.31 0.34 -5.16
CA PHE A 173 -11.51 -0.78 -4.68
C PHE A 173 -12.03 -1.25 -3.32
N VAL A 174 -12.38 -2.53 -3.23
CA VAL A 174 -13.06 -3.08 -2.04
C VAL A 174 -12.27 -4.22 -1.45
N SER A 175 -12.12 -4.22 -0.13
CA SER A 175 -11.47 -5.30 0.59
C SER A 175 -12.14 -6.64 0.35
N GLU A 176 -11.34 -7.69 0.17
CA GLU A 176 -11.82 -9.07 0.20
C GLU A 176 -12.18 -9.55 1.61
N HIS A 177 -11.72 -8.85 2.66
CA HIS A 177 -11.92 -9.22 4.04
C HIS A 177 -13.07 -8.43 4.69
N PRO A 178 -14.15 -9.10 5.12
CA PRO A 178 -15.24 -8.44 5.82
C PRO A 178 -14.75 -7.71 7.08
N GLY A 179 -15.17 -6.46 7.25
CA GLY A 179 -14.86 -5.66 8.45
C GLY A 179 -13.49 -4.99 8.48
N ALA A 180 -12.63 -5.18 7.45
CA ALA A 180 -11.32 -4.54 7.38
C ALA A 180 -11.37 -3.01 7.18
N GLY A 181 -12.54 -2.46 6.83
CA GLY A 181 -12.72 -1.04 6.52
C GLY A 181 -12.26 -0.69 5.09
N PRO A 182 -12.21 0.61 4.76
CA PRO A 182 -11.74 1.06 3.44
C PRO A 182 -10.26 0.74 3.24
N GLU A 183 -9.94 0.09 2.12
CA GLU A 183 -8.55 -0.13 1.71
C GLU A 183 -8.00 1.08 0.96
N THR A 184 -6.68 1.27 1.01
CA THR A 184 -6.01 2.42 0.41
C THR A 184 -4.80 2.04 -0.43
N GLY A 185 -4.30 3.02 -1.17
CA GLY A 185 -2.99 3.03 -1.81
C GLY A 185 -3.02 3.70 -3.19
N SER A 186 -1.86 4.17 -3.62
CA SER A 186 -1.75 5.03 -4.80
C SER A 186 -2.28 4.42 -6.10
N LEU A 187 -2.98 5.25 -6.89
CA LEU A 187 -3.42 4.95 -8.25
C LEU A 187 -2.35 5.29 -9.30
N GLN A 188 -1.52 6.30 -9.00
CA GLN A 188 -0.42 6.76 -9.83
C GLN A 188 0.78 7.12 -8.96
N ASP A 189 1.90 7.39 -9.62
CA ASP A 189 3.13 7.89 -9.01
C ASP A 189 3.49 9.20 -9.70
N ASP A 190 3.90 10.22 -8.93
CA ASP A 190 4.36 11.53 -9.40
C ASP A 190 3.42 12.34 -10.32
N LYS A 191 2.16 11.90 -10.48
CA LYS A 191 1.15 12.59 -11.30
C LYS A 191 -0.26 12.24 -10.83
N ALA A 192 -1.21 13.10 -11.19
CA ALA A 192 -2.63 12.82 -10.98
C ALA A 192 -3.10 11.61 -11.79
N ALA A 193 -3.99 10.83 -11.19
CA ALA A 193 -4.67 9.74 -11.86
C ALA A 193 -5.69 10.28 -12.90
N PRO A 194 -5.91 9.60 -14.03
CA PRO A 194 -6.79 10.09 -15.09
C PRO A 194 -8.27 10.09 -14.72
N ILE A 195 -8.72 9.23 -13.81
CA ILE A 195 -10.10 9.15 -13.32
C ILE A 195 -10.11 9.09 -11.79
N PRO A 196 -11.19 9.51 -11.11
CA PRO A 196 -11.30 9.38 -9.66
C PRO A 196 -11.37 7.92 -9.22
N GLY A 197 -10.94 7.66 -7.99
CA GLY A 197 -11.13 6.40 -7.30
C GLY A 197 -10.86 6.48 -5.82
#